data_AF-A0A173WDM2-F1
#
_entry.id   AF-A0A173WDM2-F1
#
_cell.length_a   1.000
_cell.length_b   1.000
_cell.length_c   1.000
_cell.angle_alpha   90.00
_cell.angle_beta   90.00
_cell.angle_gamma   90.00
#
_symmetry.space_group_name_H-M   'P 1'
#
loop_
_entity.id
_entity.type
_entity.pdbx_description
1 polymer ?
#
loop_
_entity_poly.entity_id
_entity_poly.type
_entity_poly.pdbx_seq_one_letter_code
_entity_poly.pdbx_strand_id
1 'polypeptide(L)'
;MKIRLCYRVEKEAGWGEDEHGNPTEVYSCVKLDCKTYNIPKQEYKELVEAGKKLTAVSFNIDEDLVTPITLNEYLDNMEEEQ
;
A
#
# COMPACT_ATOMS: atom_id res chain seq x y z
N MET A 1 9.22 -15.83 -7.90
CA MET A 1 9.72 -14.44 -7.88
C MET A 1 8.60 -13.58 -7.31
N LYS A 2 8.91 -12.43 -6.70
CA LYS A 2 7.87 -11.63 -6.02
C LYS A 2 7.92 -10.18 -6.45
N ILE A 3 6.79 -9.65 -6.90
CA ILE A 3 6.59 -8.21 -7.00
C ILE A 3 5.97 -7.70 -5.70
N ARG A 4 6.16 -6.42 -5.43
CA ARG A 4 5.56 -5.72 -4.30
C ARG A 4 4.67 -4.62 -4.82
N LEU A 5 3.46 -4.54 -4.26
CA LEU A 5 2.56 -3.42 -4.45
C LEU A 5 2.37 -2.77 -3.10
N CYS A 6 2.83 -1.53 -2.95
CA CYS A 6 2.77 -0.81 -1.69
C CYS A 6 1.81 0.38 -1.80
N TYR A 7 1.14 0.70 -0.70
CA TYR A 7 0.11 1.70 -0.59
C TYR A 7 0.25 2.47 0.73
N ARG A 8 -0.02 3.77 0.68
CA ARG A 8 -0.30 4.59 1.86
C ARG A 8 -1.81 4.73 2.01
N VAL A 9 -2.28 4.52 3.22
CA VAL A 9 -3.66 4.78 3.65
C VAL A 9 -3.64 6.09 4.42
N GLU A 10 -4.42 7.07 3.96
CA GLU A 10 -4.47 8.41 4.55
C GLU A 10 -5.01 8.36 5.99
N LYS A 11 -4.54 9.26 6.86
CA LYS A 11 -4.95 9.33 8.28
C LYS A 11 -6.45 9.51 8.47
N GLU A 12 -7.13 10.15 7.53
CA GLU A 12 -8.58 10.34 7.51
C GLU A 12 -9.35 9.01 7.45
N ALA A 13 -8.69 7.92 7.04
CA ALA A 13 -9.24 6.58 7.08
C ALA A 13 -9.39 6.04 8.52
N GLY A 14 -8.73 6.65 9.51
CA GLY A 14 -8.87 6.30 10.93
C GLY A 14 -8.26 4.95 11.32
N TRP A 15 -7.26 4.47 10.58
CA TRP A 15 -6.62 3.16 10.80
C TRP A 15 -5.29 3.19 11.54
N GLY A 16 -4.66 4.36 11.64
CA GLY A 16 -3.38 4.55 12.33
C GLY A 16 -3.52 5.58 13.43
N GLU A 17 -2.84 5.33 14.55
CA GLU A 17 -2.66 6.29 15.65
C GLU A 17 -1.17 6.37 16.00
N ASP A 18 -0.68 7.56 16.30
CA ASP A 18 0.66 7.76 16.86
C ASP A 18 0.72 7.44 18.37
N GLU A 19 1.90 7.59 18.98
CA GLU A 19 2.12 7.37 20.43
C GLU A 19 1.28 8.30 21.35
N HIS A 20 0.67 9.34 20.78
CA HIS A 20 -0.18 10.30 21.47
C HIS A 20 -1.67 10.12 21.15
N GLY A 21 -2.03 9.14 20.31
CA GLY A 21 -3.41 8.89 19.88
C GLY A 21 -3.91 9.84 18.77
N ASN A 22 -3.02 10.55 18.09
CA ASN A 22 -3.42 11.34 16.92
C ASN A 22 -3.52 10.46 15.68
N PRO A 23 -4.51 10.67 14.80
CA PRO A 23 -4.61 9.94 13.54
C PRO A 23 -3.36 10.10 12.69
N THR A 24 -2.83 8.98 12.20
CA THR A 24 -1.67 8.93 11.31
C THR A 24 -1.92 8.01 10.13
N GLU A 25 -1.07 8.13 9.11
CA GLU A 25 -1.11 7.32 7.91
C GLU A 25 -0.70 5.87 8.22
N VAL A 26 -1.23 4.92 7.45
CA VAL A 26 -0.83 3.50 7.55
C VAL A 26 -0.20 3.07 6.23
N TYR A 27 0.89 2.32 6.33
CA TYR A 27 1.63 1.83 5.17
C TYR A 27 1.38 0.33 5.01
N SER A 28 0.89 -0.08 3.84
CA SER A 28 0.60 -1.48 3.51
C SER A 28 1.41 -1.91 2.30
N CYS A 29 2.04 -3.08 2.35
CA CYS A 29 2.69 -3.63 1.17
C CYS A 29 2.47 -5.13 1.00
N VAL A 30 1.91 -5.50 -0.16
CA VAL A 30 1.56 -6.87 -0.50
C VAL A 30 2.63 -7.47 -1.41
N LYS A 31 3.05 -8.69 -1.09
CA LYS A 31 3.97 -9.48 -1.91
C LYS A 31 3.16 -10.43 -2.79
N LEU A 32 3.30 -10.32 -4.10
CA LEU A 32 2.61 -11.19 -5.06
C LEU A 32 3.62 -12.09 -5.78
N ASP A 33 3.34 -13.38 -5.82
CA ASP A 33 4.14 -14.32 -6.59
C ASP A 33 3.92 -14.12 -8.10
N CYS A 34 5.01 -13.92 -8.82
CA CYS A 34 5.02 -13.75 -10.26
C CYS A 34 5.93 -14.79 -10.94
N LYS A 35 5.57 -15.16 -12.18
CA LYS A 35 6.38 -16.05 -13.03
C LYS A 35 7.53 -15.30 -13.72
N THR A 36 7.38 -13.99 -13.95
CA THR A 36 8.37 -13.11 -14.61
C THR A 36 8.34 -11.70 -13.99
N TYR A 37 9.45 -10.97 -14.07
CA TYR A 37 9.53 -9.55 -13.72
C TYR A 37 9.23 -8.63 -14.91
N ASN A 38 9.27 -9.17 -16.13
CA ASN A 38 8.90 -8.44 -17.34
C ASN A 38 7.37 -8.39 -17.47
N ILE A 39 6.73 -7.61 -16.61
CA ILE A 39 5.30 -7.33 -16.67
C ILE A 39 5.12 -6.12 -17.60
N PRO A 40 4.28 -6.22 -18.65
CA PRO A 40 3.92 -5.08 -19.48
C PRO A 40 3.41 -3.91 -18.63
N LYS A 41 3.77 -2.68 -19.01
CA LYS A 41 3.39 -1.46 -18.26
C LYS A 41 1.88 -1.37 -18.01
N GLN A 42 1.06 -1.77 -18.98
CA GLN A 42 -0.40 -1.74 -18.86
C GLN A 42 -0.90 -2.76 -17.83
N GLU A 43 -0.43 -4.01 -17.88
CA GLU A 43 -0.76 -5.04 -16.89
C GLU A 43 -0.31 -4.64 -15.48
N TYR A 44 0.88 -4.02 -15.35
CA TYR A 44 1.36 -3.55 -14.06
C TYR A 44 0.44 -2.46 -13.48
N LYS A 45 -0.03 -1.52 -14.30
CA LYS A 45 -1.01 -0.51 -13.86
C LYS A 45 -2.31 -1.15 -13.38
N GLU A 46 -2.84 -2.12 -14.12
CA GLU A 46 -4.07 -2.82 -13.73
C GLU A 46 -3.90 -3.56 -12.40
N LEU A 47 -2.73 -4.16 -12.14
CA LEU A 47 -2.42 -4.79 -10.86
C LEU A 47 -2.37 -3.77 -9.70
N VAL A 48 -1.78 -2.59 -9.93
CA VAL A 48 -1.72 -1.51 -8.94
C VAL A 48 -3.13 -1.01 -8.61
N GLU A 49 -3.98 -0.76 -9.62
CA GLU A 49 -5.36 -0.32 -9.39
C GLU A 49 -6.20 -1.39 -8.68
N ALA A 50 -6.07 -2.65 -9.08
CA ALA A 50 -6.74 -3.75 -8.41
C ALA A 50 -6.29 -3.90 -6.95
N GLY A 51 -4.99 -3.74 -6.67
CA GLY A 51 -4.46 -3.79 -5.32
C GLY A 51 -4.87 -2.59 -4.46
N LYS A 52 -4.99 -1.39 -5.05
CA LYS A 52 -5.57 -0.20 -4.39
C LYS A 52 -6.99 -0.50 -3.90
N LYS A 53 -7.83 -1.02 -4.79
CA LYS A 53 -9.22 -1.40 -4.48
C LYS A 53 -9.31 -2.49 -3.41
N LEU A 54 -8.46 -3.52 -3.48
CA LEU A 54 -8.42 -4.59 -2.48
C LEU A 54 -7.97 -4.06 -1.11
N THR A 55 -7.02 -3.12 -1.08
CA THR A 55 -6.58 -2.45 0.15
C THR A 55 -7.75 -1.68 0.77
N ALA A 56 -8.46 -0.87 -0.02
CA ALA A 56 -9.62 -0.11 0.44
C ALA A 56 -10.73 -1.01 1.01
N VAL A 57 -11.02 -2.14 0.34
CA VAL A 57 -11.98 -3.15 0.82
C VAL A 57 -11.51 -3.79 2.13
N SER A 58 -10.23 -4.11 2.24
CA SER A 58 -9.66 -4.77 3.43
C SER A 58 -9.73 -3.87 4.66
N PHE A 59 -9.55 -2.57 4.47
CA PHE A 59 -9.67 -1.54 5.50
C PHE A 59 -11.09 -0.95 5.60
N ASN A 60 -12.05 -1.38 4.78
CA ASN A 60 -13.41 -0.85 4.75
C ASN A 60 -13.45 0.71 4.68
N ILE A 61 -12.65 1.29 3.78
CA ILE A 61 -12.49 2.73 3.59
C ILE A 61 -12.78 3.13 2.13
N ASP A 62 -12.88 4.43 1.89
CA ASP A 62 -12.94 4.96 0.53
C ASP A 62 -11.64 4.64 -0.22
N GLU A 63 -11.76 4.29 -1.49
CA GLU A 63 -10.62 4.02 -2.36
C GLU A 63 -9.78 5.28 -2.57
N ASP A 64 -10.38 6.46 -2.51
CA ASP A 64 -9.67 7.74 -2.64
C ASP A 64 -8.75 8.05 -1.45
N LEU A 65 -8.85 7.28 -0.37
CA LEU A 65 -7.95 7.34 0.79
C LEU A 65 -6.77 6.35 0.68
N VAL A 66 -6.61 5.69 -0.46
CA VAL A 66 -5.51 4.74 -0.72
C VAL A 66 -4.66 5.24 -1.87
N THR A 67 -3.39 5.56 -1.59
CA THR A 67 -2.44 6.06 -2.59
C THR A 67 -1.38 5.01 -2.88
N PRO A 68 -1.19 4.55 -4.14
CA PRO A 68 -0.04 3.72 -4.50
C PRO A 68 1.27 4.48 -4.27
N ILE A 69 2.22 3.84 -3.61
CA ILE A 69 3.53 4.42 -3.28
C ILE A 69 4.67 3.54 -3.79
N THR A 70 5.88 4.10 -3.86
CA THR A 70 7.07 3.32 -4.20
C THR A 70 7.47 2.39 -3.05
N LEU A 71 8.28 1.36 -3.36
CA LEU A 71 8.84 0.50 -2.31
C LEU A 71 9.73 1.29 -1.35
N ASN A 72 10.46 2.29 -1.84
CA ASN A 72 11.33 3.11 -1.00
C ASN A 72 10.51 3.94 -0.02
N GLU A 73 9.45 4.62 -0.49
CA GLU A 73 8.52 5.34 0.39
C GLU A 73 7.94 4.42 1.47
N TYR A 74 7.57 3.19 1.13
CA TYR A 74 7.11 2.23 2.13
C TYR A 74 8.21 1.89 3.16
N LEU A 75 9.45 1.66 2.73
CA LEU A 75 10.54 1.30 3.63
C LEU A 75 10.92 2.47 4.54
N ASP A 76 11.04 3.68 4.00
CA ASP A 76 11.38 4.90 4.75
C ASP A 76 10.38 5.19 5.88
N ASN A 77 9.12 4.76 5.73
CA ASN A 77 8.05 4.94 6.73
C ASN A 77 7.81 3.71 7.62
N MET A 78 8.48 2.59 7.34
CA MET A 78 8.41 1.36 8.15
C MET A 78 9.71 1.10 8.92
N GLU A 79 10.69 2.02 8.88
CA GLU A 79 11.91 1.96 9.69
C GLU A 79 11.62 2.28 11.18
N GLU A 80 10.78 1.46 11.82
CA GLU A 80 10.75 1.23 13.27
C GLU A 80 10.41 -0.25 13.59
N GLU A 81 11.05 -1.21 12.92
CA GLU A 81 11.17 -2.58 13.45
C GLU A 81 12.56 -3.17 13.10
N GLN A 82 13.57 -2.85 13.93
CA GLN A 82 14.77 -3.67 14.11
C GLN A 82 14.81 -4.24 15.53
#